data_AF-A0A950DRU1-F1
#
_entry.id   AF-A0A950DRU1-F1
#
_cell.length_a   1.000
_cell.length_b   1.000
_cell.length_c   1.000
_cell.angle_alpha   90.00
_cell.angle_beta   90.00
_cell.angle_gamma   90.00
#
_symmetry.space_group_name_H-M   'P 1'
#
loop_
_entity.id
_entity.type
_entity.pdbx_description
1 polymer ?
#
loop_
_entity_poly.entity_id
_entity_poly.type
_entity_poly.pdbx_seq_one_letter_code
_entity_poly.pdbx_strand_id
1 'polypeptide(L)'
;VVLDESLARRDRGVDVIDLYQEGTLAAIVAVTEYSSRGGAAAGLRGYVTRVVAAHLDDAIEEVELDRKADEAFVRDAQLYETAEVSLRRELGRSATATELAAALEWPEERVTVVAEAVMNARELWDSEIVEYLDDE
;
A
#
# COMPACT_ATOMS: atom_id res chain seq x y z
N VAL A 1 -18.47 -3.93 21.23
CA VAL A 1 -17.00 -4.07 21.26
C VAL A 1 -16.46 -3.76 19.90
N VAL A 2 -16.55 -4.66 18.91
CA VAL A 2 -15.99 -4.42 17.56
C VAL A 2 -16.52 -3.12 16.94
N LEU A 3 -17.84 -2.97 16.81
CA LEU A 3 -18.43 -1.74 16.26
C LEU A 3 -18.02 -0.47 17.01
N ASP A 4 -17.94 -0.53 18.34
CA ASP A 4 -17.56 0.62 19.17
C ASP A 4 -16.09 1.00 18.91
N GLU A 5 -15.19 0.02 18.83
CA GLU A 5 -13.76 0.22 18.55
C GLU A 5 -13.51 0.71 17.12
N SER A 6 -14.27 0.22 16.14
CA SER A 6 -14.20 0.70 14.74
C SER A 6 -14.70 2.14 14.62
N LEU A 7 -15.84 2.47 15.26
CA LEU A 7 -16.38 3.84 15.25
C LEU A 7 -15.46 4.84 15.94
N ALA A 8 -14.77 4.42 17.01
CA ALA A 8 -13.79 5.26 17.70
C ALA A 8 -12.60 5.66 16.81
N ARG A 9 -12.36 4.94 15.72
CA ARG A 9 -11.23 5.13 14.78
C ARG A 9 -11.66 5.61 13.40
N ARG A 10 -12.93 5.96 13.19
CA ARG A 10 -13.46 6.35 11.87
C ARG A 10 -12.71 7.48 11.16
N ASP A 11 -12.06 8.36 11.92
CA ASP A 11 -11.37 9.55 11.40
C ASP A 11 -9.87 9.29 11.13
N ARG A 12 -9.44 8.02 11.11
CA ARG A 12 -8.04 7.60 10.98
C ARG A 12 -7.57 7.29 9.55
N GLY A 13 -8.42 7.48 8.53
CA GLY A 13 -8.04 7.28 7.12
C GLY A 13 -8.30 5.86 6.57
N VAL A 14 -9.03 5.03 7.33
CA VAL A 14 -9.52 3.70 6.93
C VAL A 14 -11.05 3.68 7.06
N ASP A 15 -11.74 3.02 6.13
CA ASP A 15 -13.19 2.93 6.16
C ASP A 15 -13.69 2.14 7.39
N VAL A 16 -14.81 2.56 7.96
CA VAL A 16 -15.36 1.95 9.18
C VAL A 16 -15.82 0.51 8.94
N ILE A 17 -16.30 0.20 7.73
CA ILE A 17 -16.72 -1.17 7.37
C ILE A 17 -15.49 -2.07 7.31
N ASP A 18 -14.39 -1.60 6.74
CA ASP A 18 -13.13 -2.36 6.69
C ASP A 18 -12.60 -2.61 8.12
N LEU A 19 -12.56 -1.57 8.96
CA LEU A 19 -12.21 -1.71 10.38
C LEU A 19 -13.15 -2.65 11.14
N TYR A 20 -14.43 -2.70 10.76
CA TYR A 20 -15.38 -3.60 11.40
C TYR A 20 -15.14 -5.06 10.97
N GLN A 21 -14.77 -5.30 9.72
CA GLN A 21 -14.42 -6.63 9.22
C GLN A 21 -13.15 -7.15 9.90
N GLU A 22 -12.08 -6.35 9.92
CA GLU A 22 -10.82 -6.71 10.60
C GLU A 22 -11.01 -6.90 12.10
N GLY A 23 -11.77 -6.00 12.74
CA GLY A 23 -12.08 -6.12 14.16
C GLY A 23 -12.93 -7.37 14.47
N THR A 24 -13.74 -7.84 13.52
CA THR A 24 -14.51 -9.08 13.67
C THR A 24 -13.59 -10.31 13.61
N LEU A 25 -12.63 -10.33 12.70
CA LEU A 25 -11.60 -11.38 12.63
C LEU A 25 -10.78 -11.43 13.93
N ALA A 26 -10.30 -10.27 14.39
CA ALA A 26 -9.57 -10.16 15.66
C ALA A 26 -10.41 -10.65 16.85
N ALA A 27 -11.70 -10.32 16.90
CA ALA A 27 -12.58 -10.78 17.97
C ALA A 27 -12.75 -12.31 17.97
N ILE A 28 -12.91 -12.94 16.80
CA ILE A 28 -13.01 -14.40 16.67
C ILE A 28 -11.74 -15.09 17.16
N VAL A 29 -10.58 -14.59 16.74
CA VAL A 29 -9.27 -15.10 17.19
C VAL A 29 -9.12 -14.91 18.70
N ALA A 30 -9.43 -13.72 19.22
CA ALA A 30 -9.33 -13.41 20.64
C ALA A 30 -10.22 -14.31 21.51
N VAL A 31 -11.47 -14.55 21.11
CA VAL A 31 -12.37 -15.45 21.83
C VAL A 31 -11.81 -16.88 21.86
N THR A 32 -11.29 -17.34 20.72
CA THR A 32 -10.71 -18.69 20.58
C THR A 32 -9.46 -18.86 21.45
N GLU A 33 -8.55 -17.89 21.44
CA GLU A 33 -7.33 -17.87 22.25
C GLU A 33 -7.63 -17.75 23.75
N TYR A 34 -8.59 -16.92 24.13
CA TYR A 34 -8.98 -16.76 25.53
C TYR A 34 -9.57 -18.05 26.11
N SER A 35 -10.44 -18.71 25.33
CA SER A 35 -11.07 -19.97 25.69
C SER A 35 -10.05 -21.10 25.83
N SER A 36 -9.12 -21.23 24.88
CA SER A 36 -8.10 -22.29 24.89
C SER A 36 -7.14 -22.18 26.08
N ARG A 37 -6.95 -20.98 26.63
CA ARG A 37 -6.17 -20.72 27.85
C ARG A 37 -6.94 -20.92 29.16
N GLY A 38 -8.20 -21.35 29.09
CA GLY A 38 -9.04 -21.55 30.28
C GLY A 38 -9.44 -20.23 30.97
N GLY A 39 -9.55 -19.14 30.20
CA GLY A 39 -9.90 -17.82 30.74
C GLY A 39 -11.29 -17.80 31.39
N ALA A 40 -11.41 -17.08 32.51
CA ALA A 40 -12.68 -16.94 33.22
C ALA A 40 -13.68 -16.07 32.43
N ALA A 41 -14.95 -16.46 32.40
CA ALA A 41 -15.99 -15.76 31.63
C ALA A 41 -16.05 -14.24 31.92
N ALA A 42 -15.84 -13.83 33.17
CA ALA A 42 -15.84 -12.42 33.58
C ALA A 42 -14.75 -11.57 32.90
N GLY A 43 -13.63 -12.18 32.50
CA GLY A 43 -12.50 -11.48 31.86
C GLY A 43 -12.58 -11.41 30.33
N LEU A 44 -13.46 -12.21 29.70
CA LEU A 44 -13.53 -12.36 28.26
C LEU A 44 -13.75 -11.02 27.54
N ARG A 45 -14.76 -10.26 27.97
CA ARG A 45 -15.10 -8.97 27.31
C ARG A 45 -13.93 -8.00 27.35
N GLY A 46 -13.27 -7.87 28.50
CA GLY A 46 -12.12 -6.97 28.66
C GLY A 46 -10.91 -7.42 27.84
N TYR A 47 -10.68 -8.73 27.74
CA TYR A 47 -9.62 -9.28 26.88
C TYR A 47 -9.91 -9.02 25.40
N VAL A 48 -11.10 -9.38 24.91
CA VAL A 48 -11.49 -9.17 23.50
C VAL A 48 -11.43 -7.69 23.12
N THR A 49 -11.88 -6.79 24.00
CA THR A 49 -11.81 -5.34 23.74
C THR A 49 -10.37 -4.87 23.54
N ARG A 50 -9.43 -5.30 24.39
CA ARG A 50 -8.02 -4.93 24.24
C ARG A 50 -7.38 -5.49 22.98
N VAL A 51 -7.66 -6.74 22.64
CA VAL A 51 -7.10 -7.38 21.43
C VAL A 51 -7.63 -6.71 20.18
N VAL A 52 -8.94 -6.47 20.10
CA VAL A 52 -9.55 -5.77 18.96
C VAL A 52 -9.00 -4.36 18.82
N ALA A 53 -8.90 -3.60 19.92
CA ALA A 53 -8.34 -2.25 19.88
C ALA A 53 -6.90 -2.23 19.33
N ALA A 54 -6.03 -3.09 19.86
CA ALA A 54 -4.64 -3.18 19.41
C ALA A 54 -4.55 -3.59 17.93
N HIS A 55 -5.32 -4.60 17.52
CA HIS A 55 -5.30 -5.06 16.13
C HIS A 55 -5.78 -3.98 15.14
N LEU A 56 -6.80 -3.20 15.50
CA LEU A 56 -7.26 -2.10 14.65
C LEU A 56 -6.22 -0.97 14.58
N ASP A 57 -5.50 -0.69 15.66
CA ASP A 57 -4.41 0.30 15.64
C ASP A 57 -3.28 -0.16 14.72
N ASP A 58 -2.89 -1.44 14.77
CA ASP A 58 -1.87 -2.04 13.89
C ASP A 58 -2.32 -1.99 12.42
N ALA A 59 -3.56 -2.38 12.11
CA ALA A 59 -4.09 -2.37 10.75
C ALA A 59 -4.14 -0.96 10.14
N ILE A 60 -4.45 0.06 10.95
CA ILE A 60 -4.40 1.46 10.52
C ILE A 60 -2.97 1.88 10.23
N GLU A 61 -2.01 1.49 11.07
CA GLU A 61 -0.60 1.81 10.85
C GLU A 61 -0.07 1.19 9.56
N GLU A 62 -0.42 -0.07 9.28
CA GLU A 62 -0.06 -0.77 8.04
C GLU A 62 -0.58 -0.02 6.80
N VAL A 63 -1.88 0.32 6.77
CA VAL A 63 -2.48 1.08 5.65
C VAL A 63 -1.83 2.45 5.47
N GLU A 64 -1.48 3.13 6.57
CA GLU A 64 -0.78 4.43 6.50
C GLU A 64 0.66 4.31 5.98
N LEU A 65 1.35 3.21 6.28
CA LEU A 65 2.68 2.92 5.75
C LEU A 65 2.61 2.60 4.25
N ASP A 66 1.65 1.77 3.85
CA ASP A 66 1.43 1.42 2.44
C ASP A 66 1.10 2.64 1.60
N ARG A 67 0.18 3.49 2.08
CA ARG A 67 -0.15 4.76 1.41
C ARG A 67 1.08 5.65 1.21
N LYS A 68 1.94 5.77 2.22
CA LYS A 68 3.18 6.56 2.12
C LYS A 68 4.18 5.94 1.15
N ALA A 69 4.28 4.61 1.12
CA ALA A 69 5.12 3.90 0.19
C ALA A 69 4.64 4.13 -1.25
N ASP A 70 3.34 4.01 -1.49
CA ASP A 70 2.71 4.29 -2.79
C ASP A 70 2.95 5.74 -3.24
N GLU A 71 2.73 6.71 -2.36
CA GLU A 71 3.00 8.13 -2.65
C GLU A 71 4.47 8.39 -2.96
N ALA A 72 5.39 7.75 -2.24
CA ALA A 72 6.83 7.85 -2.52
C ALA A 72 7.16 7.24 -3.89
N PHE A 73 6.55 6.10 -4.22
CA PHE A 73 6.73 5.41 -5.48
C PHE A 73 6.23 6.24 -6.67
N VAL A 74 5.05 6.86 -6.55
CA VAL A 74 4.51 7.76 -7.58
C VAL A 74 5.45 8.94 -7.82
N ARG A 75 6.00 9.54 -6.76
CA ARG A 75 6.99 10.63 -6.91
C ARG A 75 8.26 10.16 -7.61
N ASP A 76 8.76 8.98 -7.25
CA ASP A 76 9.94 8.41 -7.90
C ASP A 76 9.68 8.17 -9.40
N ALA A 77 8.54 7.59 -9.76
CA ALA A 77 8.15 7.38 -11.15
C ALA A 77 8.12 8.71 -11.94
N GLN A 78 7.51 9.75 -11.39
CA GLN A 78 7.45 11.08 -12.03
C GLN A 78 8.83 11.69 -12.25
N LEU A 79 9.73 11.57 -11.27
CA LEU A 79 11.11 12.05 -11.38
C LEU A 79 11.88 11.26 -12.44
N TYR A 80 11.74 9.93 -12.44
CA TYR A 80 12.34 9.04 -13.43
C TYR A 80 11.90 9.41 -14.86
N GLU A 81 10.59 9.55 -15.11
CA GLU A 81 10.08 9.89 -16.45
C GLU A 81 10.55 11.27 -16.90
N THR A 82 10.59 12.24 -15.99
CA THR A 82 11.10 13.59 -16.29
C THR A 82 12.58 13.56 -16.68
N ALA A 83 13.39 12.79 -15.95
CA ALA A 83 14.81 12.59 -16.27
C ALA A 83 14.99 11.85 -17.60
N GLU A 84 14.19 10.80 -17.86
CA GLU A 84 14.21 10.03 -19.10
C GLU A 84 13.95 10.93 -20.32
N VAL A 85 12.91 11.76 -20.26
CA VAL A 85 12.56 12.69 -21.35
C VAL A 85 13.65 13.74 -21.55
N SER A 86 14.20 14.29 -20.46
CA SER A 86 15.21 15.34 -20.52
C SER A 86 16.52 14.82 -21.11
N LEU A 87 17.03 13.70 -20.63
CA LEU A 87 18.25 13.07 -21.15
C LEU A 87 18.08 12.59 -22.58
N ARG A 88 16.89 12.08 -22.95
CA ARG A 88 16.62 11.68 -24.34
C ARG A 88 16.72 12.86 -25.31
N ARG A 89 16.22 14.03 -24.89
CA ARG A 89 16.34 15.28 -25.68
C ARG A 89 17.79 15.76 -25.78
N GLU A 90 18.58 15.61 -24.73
CA GLU A 90 19.98 16.02 -24.69
C GLU A 90 20.90 15.09 -25.51
N LEU A 91 20.76 13.77 -25.31
CA LEU A 91 21.62 12.76 -25.90
C LEU A 91 21.20 12.35 -27.32
N GLY A 92 19.97 12.66 -27.72
CA GLY A 92 19.39 12.22 -29.00
C GLY A 92 19.13 10.70 -29.09
N ARG A 93 19.26 9.99 -27.97
CA ARG A 93 18.99 8.55 -27.80
C ARG A 93 18.42 8.28 -26.41
N SER A 94 17.90 7.09 -26.16
CA SER A 94 17.54 6.68 -24.81
C SER A 94 18.76 6.70 -23.88
N ALA A 95 18.57 7.20 -22.65
CA ALA A 95 19.58 7.19 -21.61
C ALA A 95 19.81 5.78 -21.08
N THR A 96 21.04 5.48 -20.66
CA THR A 96 21.35 4.22 -19.97
C THR A 96 20.94 4.30 -18.49
N ALA A 97 20.85 3.16 -17.82
CA ALA A 97 20.56 3.11 -16.38
C ALA A 97 21.59 3.90 -15.55
N THR A 98 22.87 3.83 -15.90
CA THR A 98 23.94 4.60 -15.26
C THR A 98 23.79 6.11 -15.46
N GLU A 99 23.37 6.55 -16.66
CA GLU A 99 23.14 7.98 -16.95
C GLU A 99 21.93 8.52 -16.18
N LEU A 100 20.86 7.73 -16.07
CA LEU A 100 19.69 8.07 -15.26
C LEU A 100 20.01 8.08 -13.76
N ALA A 101 20.78 7.11 -13.28
CA ALA A 101 21.23 7.04 -11.90
C ALA A 101 22.06 8.27 -11.52
N ALA A 102 22.98 8.67 -12.40
CA ALA A 102 23.77 9.89 -12.20
C ALA A 102 22.90 11.15 -12.20
N ALA A 103 21.91 11.26 -13.10
CA ALA A 103 21.04 12.43 -13.19
C ALA A 103 20.05 12.56 -12.02
N LEU A 104 19.59 11.43 -11.47
CA LEU A 104 18.65 11.37 -10.34
C LEU A 104 19.35 11.34 -8.97
N GLU A 105 20.68 11.18 -8.95
CA GLU A 105 21.48 10.90 -7.75
C GLU A 105 21.01 9.65 -7.00
N TRP A 106 20.62 8.61 -7.76
CA TRP A 106 20.10 7.35 -7.23
C TRP A 106 21.10 6.20 -7.43
N PRO A 107 21.03 5.14 -6.61
CA PRO A 107 21.64 3.86 -6.94
C PRO A 107 21.06 3.30 -8.24
N GLU A 108 21.89 2.68 -9.09
CA GLU A 108 21.42 2.05 -10.34
C GLU A 108 20.31 1.02 -10.10
N GLU A 109 20.40 0.24 -9.01
CA GLU A 109 19.36 -0.73 -8.62
C GLU A 109 17.98 -0.07 -8.47
N ARG A 110 17.91 1.11 -7.83
CA ARG A 110 16.65 1.83 -7.67
C ARG A 110 16.10 2.31 -9.01
N VAL A 111 16.98 2.79 -9.90
CA VAL A 111 16.59 3.18 -11.25
C VAL A 111 16.01 2.00 -12.02
N THR A 112 16.62 0.82 -11.92
CA THR A 112 16.12 -0.40 -12.59
C THR A 112 14.73 -0.79 -12.07
N VAL A 113 14.53 -0.79 -10.75
CA VAL A 113 13.22 -1.14 -10.16
C VAL A 113 12.12 -0.18 -10.61
N VAL A 114 12.39 1.13 -10.57
CA VAL A 114 11.40 2.14 -11.02
C VAL A 114 11.17 2.03 -12.53
N ALA A 115 12.22 1.81 -13.33
CA ALA A 115 12.11 1.65 -14.78
C ALA A 115 11.22 0.45 -15.14
N GLU A 116 11.42 -0.71 -14.51
CA GLU A 116 10.63 -1.91 -14.75
C GLU A 116 9.15 -1.68 -14.43
N ALA A 117 8.86 -1.06 -13.29
CA ALA A 117 7.48 -0.77 -12.89
C ALA A 117 6.80 0.25 -13.81
N VAL A 118 7.52 1.31 -14.25
CA VAL A 118 6.99 2.28 -15.22
C VAL A 118 6.73 1.61 -16.58
N MET A 119 7.63 0.72 -17.03
CA MET A 119 7.42 -0.05 -18.26
C MET A 119 6.20 -0.97 -18.15
N ASN A 120 6.09 -1.75 -17.07
CA ASN A 120 4.94 -2.62 -16.84
C ASN A 120 3.62 -1.84 -16.81
N ALA A 121 3.62 -0.66 -16.18
CA ALA A 121 2.45 0.23 -16.18
C ALA A 121 2.11 0.69 -17.61
N ARG A 122 3.09 1.15 -18.39
CA ARG A 122 2.89 1.56 -19.79
C ARG A 122 2.33 0.41 -20.64
N GLU A 123 2.87 -0.80 -20.51
CA GLU A 123 2.38 -1.97 -21.26
C GLU A 123 0.92 -2.29 -20.94
N LEU A 124 0.51 -2.19 -19.67
CA LEU A 124 -0.87 -2.39 -19.27
C LEU A 124 -1.81 -1.37 -19.93
N TRP A 125 -1.46 -0.07 -19.85
CA TRP A 125 -2.27 1.01 -20.42
C TRP A 125 -2.30 1.00 -21.96
N ASP A 126 -1.18 0.69 -22.61
CA ASP A 126 -1.12 0.58 -24.06
C ASP A 126 -1.97 -0.60 -24.55
N SER A 127 -2.04 -1.71 -23.81
CA SER A 127 -2.92 -2.83 -24.14
C SER A 127 -4.41 -2.49 -24.02
N GLU A 128 -4.78 -1.66 -23.04
CA GLU A 128 -6.17 -1.18 -22.86
C GLU A 128 -6.58 -0.22 -23.98
N ILE A 129 -5.65 0.63 -24.46
CA ILE A 129 -5.92 1.54 -25.60
C ILE A 129 -6.13 0.77 -26.90
N VAL A 130 -5.38 -0.32 -27.14
CA VAL A 130 -5.52 -1.14 -28.35
C VAL A 130 -6.91 -1.76 -28.45
N GLU A 131 -7.54 -2.14 -27.33
CA GLU A 131 -8.91 -2.67 -27.30
C GLU A 131 -9.97 -1.68 -27.84
N TYR A 132 -9.70 -0.37 -27.77
CA TYR A 132 -10.57 0.68 -28.30
C TYR A 132 -10.18 1.18 -29.70
N LEU A 133 -9.11 0.65 -30.30
CA LEU A 133 -8.69 0.98 -31.67
C LEU A 133 -9.18 -0.06 -32.70
N ASP A 134 -9.66 -1.22 -32.25
CA ASP A 134 -10.25 -2.29 -33.06
C ASP A 134 -11.79 -2.18 -33.16
N ASP A 135 -12.30 -0.97 -33.48
CA ASP A 135 -13.69 -0.78 -33.91
C ASP A 135 -13.79 -1.04 -35.43
N GLU A 136 -14.33 -2.20 -35.83
CA GLU A 136 -14.80 -2.51 -37.21
C GLU A 136 -16.29 -2.19 -37.38
#